data_AF-A0A815U6I4-F1
#
_entry.id   AF-A0A815U6I4-F1
#
_cell.length_a   1.000
_cell.length_b   1.000
_cell.length_c   1.000
_cell.angle_alpha   90.00
_cell.angle_beta   90.00
_cell.angle_gamma   90.00
#
_symmetry.space_group_name_H-M   'P 1'
#
loop_
_entity.id
_entity.type
_entity.pdbx_description
1 polymer ?
#
loop_
_entity_poly.entity_id
_entity_poly.type
_entity_poly.pdbx_seq_one_letter_code
_entity_poly.pdbx_strand_id
1 'polypeptide(L)'
;RLLACMFQIADKRTVSRIINSARQAIVKSFVPDNLGFGHVTREDVIGRHTTTIARELMCGGDSTDTAIIIIDGTYLYIQVK
;
A
#
# COMPACT_ATOMS: atom_id res chain seq x y z
N ARG A 1 -11.98 12.92 -20.16
CA ARG A 1 -11.76 13.90 -21.25
C ARG A 1 -10.33 14.44 -21.24
N LEU A 2 -9.81 14.89 -20.09
CA LEU A 2 -8.41 15.34 -19.94
C LEU A 2 -7.40 14.34 -20.51
N LEU A 3 -7.37 13.10 -19.99
CA LEU A 3 -6.41 12.08 -20.43
C LEU A 3 -6.53 11.74 -21.93
N ALA A 4 -7.75 11.66 -22.47
CA ALA A 4 -7.97 11.43 -23.90
C ALA A 4 -7.38 12.56 -24.76
N CYS A 5 -7.51 13.81 -24.31
CA CYS A 5 -6.91 14.97 -24.97
C CYS A 5 -5.37 14.94 -24.86
N MET A 6 -4.83 14.75 -23.64
CA MET A 6 -3.39 14.70 -23.38
C MET A 6 -2.67 13.63 -24.21
N PHE A 7 -3.28 12.46 -24.34
CA PHE A 7 -2.71 11.34 -25.09
C PHE A 7 -3.19 11.27 -26.55
N GLN A 8 -3.93 12.27 -27.03
CA GLN A 8 -4.47 12.33 -28.39
C GLN A 8 -5.28 11.08 -28.79
N ILE A 9 -5.99 10.48 -27.84
CA ILE A 9 -6.84 9.31 -28.06
C ILE A 9 -8.25 9.78 -28.42
N ALA A 10 -8.67 9.51 -29.65
CA ALA A 10 -9.97 9.95 -30.18
C ALA A 10 -11.17 9.34 -29.44
N ASP A 11 -11.12 8.04 -29.09
CA ASP A 11 -12.19 7.37 -28.34
C ASP A 11 -11.92 7.34 -26.83
N LYS A 12 -12.74 8.07 -26.08
CA LYS A 12 -12.76 8.08 -24.61
C LYS A 12 -12.95 6.68 -23.98
N ARG A 13 -13.63 5.75 -24.65
CA ARG A 13 -13.83 4.38 -24.17
C ARG A 13 -12.53 3.61 -24.15
N THR A 14 -11.64 3.85 -25.11
CA THR A 14 -10.30 3.28 -25.16
C THR A 14 -9.50 3.67 -23.92
N VAL A 15 -9.53 4.96 -23.55
CA VAL A 15 -8.87 5.45 -22.32
C VAL A 15 -9.41 4.74 -21.08
N SER A 16 -10.73 4.62 -20.96
CA SER A 16 -11.35 3.92 -19.82
C SER A 16 -10.92 2.45 -19.76
N ARG A 17 -10.85 1.77 -20.91
CA ARG A 17 -10.42 0.37 -20.99
C ARG A 17 -8.94 0.19 -20.61
N ILE A 18 -8.07 1.11 -21.04
CA ILE A 18 -6.64 1.13 -20.67
C ILE A 18 -6.50 1.32 -19.16
N ILE A 19 -7.17 2.32 -18.58
CA ILE A 19 -7.13 2.58 -17.13
C ILE A 19 -7.60 1.36 -16.35
N ASN A 20 -8.71 0.74 -16.76
CA ASN A 20 -9.23 -0.46 -16.10
C ASN A 20 -8.23 -1.63 -16.20
N SER A 21 -7.59 -1.83 -17.35
CA SER A 21 -6.61 -2.89 -17.55
C SER A 21 -5.36 -2.66 -16.69
N ALA A 22 -4.85 -1.43 -16.66
CA ALA A 22 -3.72 -1.05 -15.80
C ALA A 22 -4.06 -1.25 -14.32
N ARG A 23 -5.24 -0.81 -13.88
CA ARG A 23 -5.73 -1.04 -12.51
C ARG A 23 -5.76 -2.53 -12.17
N GLN A 24 -6.31 -3.37 -13.04
CA GLN A 24 -6.35 -4.82 -12.82
C GLN A 24 -4.94 -5.43 -12.70
N ALA A 25 -4.03 -5.03 -13.58
CA ALA A 25 -2.64 -5.50 -13.55
C ALA A 25 -1.91 -5.09 -12.26
N ILE A 26 -2.08 -3.83 -11.83
CA ILE A 26 -1.50 -3.30 -10.59
C ILE A 26 -2.06 -4.05 -9.38
N VAL A 27 -3.38 -4.21 -9.28
CA VAL A 27 -4.02 -4.93 -8.15
C VAL A 27 -3.57 -6.40 -8.11
N LYS A 28 -3.41 -7.04 -9.27
CA LYS A 28 -3.04 -8.45 -9.34
C LYS A 28 -1.55 -8.71 -9.05
N SER A 29 -0.66 -7.81 -9.46
CA SER A 29 0.78 -8.12 -9.52
C SER A 29 1.67 -7.10 -8.81
N PHE A 30 1.23 -5.86 -8.63
CA PHE A 30 2.04 -4.84 -7.95
C PHE A 30 1.68 -4.75 -6.47
N VAL A 31 0.37 -4.69 -6.16
CA VAL A 31 -0.11 -4.50 -4.78
C VAL A 31 0.36 -5.63 -3.85
N PRO A 32 0.20 -6.93 -4.18
CA PRO A 32 0.60 -8.00 -3.25
C PRO A 32 2.09 -7.97 -2.92
N ASP A 33 2.92 -7.62 -3.91
CA ASP A 33 4.37 -7.74 -3.83
C ASP A 33 5.04 -6.47 -3.27
N ASN A 34 4.39 -5.30 -3.38
CA ASN A 34 5.03 -4.01 -3.06
C ASN A 34 4.25 -3.12 -2.08
N LEU A 35 2.93 -3.28 -1.97
CA LEU A 35 2.08 -2.42 -1.13
C LEU A 35 1.28 -3.18 -0.05
N GLY A 36 1.11 -4.49 -0.21
CA GLY A 36 0.52 -5.36 0.80
C GLY A 36 1.54 -5.79 1.84
N PHE A 37 1.10 -6.36 2.95
CA PHE A 37 1.98 -6.82 4.03
C PHE A 37 2.78 -8.10 3.70
N GLY A 38 2.71 -8.60 2.46
CA GLY A 38 3.43 -9.80 2.04
C GLY A 38 4.95 -9.62 1.93
N HIS A 39 5.43 -8.38 1.83
CA HIS A 39 6.85 -8.07 1.68
C HIS A 39 7.62 -7.97 3.01
N VAL A 40 6.93 -7.98 4.16
CA VAL A 40 7.55 -7.81 5.48
C VAL A 40 6.91 -8.76 6.50
N THR A 41 7.73 -9.54 7.19
CA THR A 41 7.25 -10.43 8.27
C THR A 41 7.07 -9.66 9.58
N ARG A 42 6.31 -10.22 10.53
CA ARG A 42 6.19 -9.64 11.88
C ARG A 42 7.56 -9.51 12.54
N GLU A 43 8.37 -10.55 12.39
CA GLU A 43 9.72 -10.64 12.95
C GLU A 43 10.64 -9.57 12.34
N ASP A 44 10.52 -9.32 11.03
CA ASP A 44 11.22 -8.23 10.37
C ASP A 44 10.77 -6.86 10.90
N VAL A 45 9.46 -6.65 11.13
CA VAL A 45 8.95 -5.39 11.72
C VAL A 45 9.55 -5.14 13.11
N ILE A 46 9.54 -6.16 13.95
CA ILE A 46 10.05 -6.08 15.33
C ILE A 46 11.57 -5.87 15.36
N GLY A 47 12.30 -6.60 14.51
CA GLY A 47 13.76 -6.64 14.52
C GLY A 47 14.42 -5.51 13.72
N ARG A 48 13.81 -5.03 12.64
CA ARG A 48 14.42 -4.07 11.70
C ARG A 48 13.68 -2.75 11.56
N HIS A 49 12.39 -2.71 11.86
CA HIS A 49 11.55 -1.52 11.64
C HIS A 49 10.98 -0.89 12.91
N THR A 50 11.36 -1.38 14.09
CA THR A 50 10.96 -0.83 15.39
C THR A 50 12.16 -0.22 16.11
N THR A 51 12.10 1.09 16.40
CA THR A 51 13.14 1.78 17.16
C THR A 51 12.95 1.57 18.67
N THR A 52 14.04 1.67 19.44
CA THR A 52 13.99 1.60 20.91
C THR A 52 13.03 2.64 21.48
N ILE A 53 13.06 3.87 20.97
CA ILE A 53 12.17 4.96 21.40
C ILE A 53 10.70 4.59 21.18
N ALA A 54 10.35 4.05 20.01
CA ALA A 54 8.97 3.64 19.74
C ALA A 54 8.51 2.53 20.69
N ARG A 55 9.40 1.57 21.00
CA ARG A 55 9.12 0.49 21.96
C ARG A 55 8.90 1.01 23.38
N GLU A 56 9.71 1.94 23.85
CA GLU A 56 9.51 2.60 25.15
C GLU A 56 8.17 3.32 25.22
N LEU A 57 7.88 4.16 24.22
CA LEU A 57 6.68 5.00 24.22
C LEU A 57 5.37 4.21 24.06
N MET A 58 5.36 3.18 23.22
CA MET A 58 4.14 2.47 22.85
C MET A 58 3.94 1.15 23.59
N CYS A 59 5.02 0.56 24.13
CA CYS A 59 4.99 -0.77 24.73
C CYS A 59 5.57 -0.83 26.15
N GLY A 60 5.99 0.29 26.74
CA GLY A 60 6.52 0.33 28.10
C GLY A 60 7.89 -0.31 28.28
N GLY A 61 8.69 -0.39 27.20
CA GLY A 61 10.10 -0.80 27.23
C GLY A 61 10.36 -2.30 27.29
N ASP A 62 9.62 -3.03 28.13
CA ASP A 62 9.86 -4.45 28.40
C ASP A 62 9.33 -5.40 27.31
N SER A 63 8.43 -4.91 26.46
CA SER A 63 7.81 -5.71 25.40
C SER A 63 8.70 -5.74 24.15
N THR A 64 9.46 -6.82 23.99
CA THR A 64 10.30 -7.04 22.80
C THR A 64 9.57 -7.72 21.65
N ASP A 65 8.49 -8.47 21.93
CA ASP A 65 7.66 -9.16 20.93
C ASP A 65 6.36 -8.40 20.61
N THR A 66 6.47 -7.10 20.31
CA THR A 66 5.33 -6.30 19.84
C THR A 66 5.72 -5.55 18.57
N ALA A 67 4.99 -5.82 17.49
CA ALA A 67 5.11 -5.08 16.25
C ALA A 67 4.38 -3.74 16.36
N ILE A 68 5.09 -2.65 16.09
CA ILE A 68 4.52 -1.30 16.01
C ILE A 68 4.39 -0.94 14.53
N ILE A 69 3.18 -0.63 14.08
CA ILE A 69 2.90 -0.34 12.67
C ILE A 69 2.39 1.10 12.55
N ILE A 70 3.01 1.87 11.65
CA ILE A 70 2.53 3.20 11.24
C ILE A 70 2.12 3.07 9.78
N ILE A 71 0.84 3.34 9.49
CA ILE A 71 0.29 3.23 8.14
C ILE A 71 -0.03 4.63 7.65
N ASP A 72 0.61 5.04 6.54
CA ASP A 72 0.15 6.19 5.77
C ASP A 72 -1.16 5.80 5.05
N GLY A 73 -2.24 6.53 5.35
CA GLY A 73 -3.58 6.24 4.86
C GLY A 73 -3.82 6.51 3.37
N THR A 74 -2.80 6.95 2.63
CA THR A 74 -2.93 7.31 1.21
C THR A 74 -3.45 6.18 0.30
N TYR A 75 -3.23 4.90 0.69
CA TYR A 75 -3.65 3.74 -0.11
C TYR A 75 -4.49 2.72 0.67
N LEU A 76 -5.09 3.12 1.80
CA LEU A 76 -5.98 2.24 2.56
C LEU A 76 -7.25 1.93 1.75
N TYR A 77 -7.44 0.66 1.40
CA TYR A 77 -8.70 0.19 0.87
C TYR A 77 -9.76 0.17 1.98
N ILE A 78 -10.77 1.03 1.86
CA ILE A 78 -11.93 1.05 2.76
C ILE A 78 -13.03 0.20 2.14
N GLN A 79 -13.30 -0.95 2.73
CA GLN A 79 -14.46 -1.75 2.36
C GLN A 79 -15.73 -1.10 2.95
N VAL A 80 -16.48 -0.39 2.11
CA VAL A 80 -17.80 0.14 2.47
C VAL A 80 -18.84 -0.96 2.18
N LYS A 81 -19.69 -1.26 3.17
CA LYS A 81 -20.80 -2.20 3.04
C LYS A 81 -21.85 -1.73 2.03
#